data_AF-A0A2S4N4H7-F1
#
_entry.id   AF-A0A2S4N4H7-F1
#
_cell.length_a   1.000
_cell.length_b   1.000
_cell.length_c   1.000
_cell.angle_alpha   90.00
_cell.angle_beta   90.00
_cell.angle_gamma   90.00
#
_symmetry.space_group_name_H-M   'P 1'
#
loop_
_entity.id
_entity.type
_entity.pdbx_description
1 polymer ?
#
loop_
_entity_poly.entity_id
_entity_poly.type
_entity_poly.pdbx_seq_one_letter_code
_entity_poly.pdbx_strand_id
1 'polypeptide(L)'
;MDNLIIYSLGFLILLPILIGYYFDYKNDPKEFKLSLKSLWNKRSSKALLFLIIYFSFVKIYEHNIPLNKNKGIEFNSTREKIGIPLIGKNWEINDSRYRTIWSNVDSTDRHFRKTIEYGILNAKTETDFYQNKKQVGTFAWSVFSFENDTFEYFIEKPNEEIFSVTEKGNLKYEKPTIEKRISKVEFEKYITE
;
A
#
# COMPACT_ATOMS: atom_id res chain seq x y z
N MET A 1 15.73 7.17 -13.23
CA MET A 1 16.01 7.92 -14.47
C MET A 1 15.63 7.12 -15.72
N ASP A 2 15.83 5.81 -15.73
CA ASP A 2 15.67 4.97 -16.93
C ASP A 2 14.25 4.96 -17.53
N ASN A 3 13.21 4.99 -16.69
CA ASN A 3 11.83 4.99 -17.18
C ASN A 3 11.44 6.32 -17.84
N LEU A 4 11.98 7.46 -17.37
CA LEU A 4 11.68 8.77 -17.95
C LEU A 4 12.20 8.85 -19.40
N ILE A 5 13.37 8.29 -19.66
CA ILE A 5 13.97 8.23 -21.00
C ILE A 5 13.12 7.35 -21.92
N ILE A 6 12.67 6.19 -21.44
CA ILE A 6 11.80 5.27 -22.21
C ILE A 6 10.45 5.92 -22.55
N TYR A 7 9.81 6.57 -21.58
CA TYR A 7 8.55 7.29 -21.82
C TYR A 7 8.74 8.48 -22.77
N SER A 8 9.85 9.21 -22.64
CA SER A 8 10.20 10.32 -23.53
C SER A 8 10.42 9.86 -24.97
N LEU A 9 11.10 8.72 -25.16
CA LEU A 9 11.33 8.13 -26.48
C LEU A 9 10.03 7.63 -27.11
N GLY A 10 9.17 6.98 -26.31
CA GLY A 10 7.85 6.55 -26.75
C GLY A 10 6.96 7.72 -27.17
N PHE A 11 6.98 8.82 -26.41
CA PHE A 11 6.27 10.05 -26.75
C PHE A 11 6.78 10.67 -28.05
N LEU A 12 8.11 10.72 -28.26
CA LEU A 12 8.74 11.25 -29.48
C LEU A 12 8.37 10.47 -30.74
N ILE A 13 8.11 9.16 -30.63
CA ILE A 13 7.71 8.31 -31.76
C ILE A 13 6.19 8.34 -31.98
N LEU A 14 5.39 8.40 -30.90
CA LEU A 14 3.93 8.39 -30.99
C LEU A 14 3.36 9.75 -31.44
N LEU A 15 3.99 10.87 -31.07
CA LEU A 15 3.48 12.21 -31.38
C LEU A 15 3.37 12.47 -32.90
N PRO A 16 4.39 12.19 -33.74
CA PRO A 16 4.28 12.38 -35.19
C PRO A 16 3.23 11.48 -35.84
N ILE A 17 3.07 10.25 -35.33
CA ILE A 17 2.05 9.30 -35.81
C ILE A 17 0.65 9.86 -35.50
N LEU A 18 0.42 10.33 -34.28
CA LEU A 18 -0.85 10.95 -33.89
C LEU A 18 -1.16 12.21 -34.69
N ILE A 19 -0.14 13.05 -34.95
CA ILE A 19 -0.29 14.25 -35.79
C ILE A 19 -0.68 13.86 -37.23
N GLY A 20 -0.03 12.84 -37.81
CA GLY A 20 -0.40 12.32 -39.14
C GLY A 20 -1.84 11.83 -39.19
N TYR A 21 -2.24 11.00 -38.22
CA TYR A 21 -3.62 10.50 -38.10
C TYR A 21 -4.65 11.64 -37.94
N TYR A 22 -4.30 12.70 -37.21
CA TYR A 22 -5.15 13.87 -37.06
C TYR A 22 -5.36 14.62 -38.38
N PHE A 23 -4.30 14.81 -39.17
CA PHE A 23 -4.42 15.44 -40.48
C PHE A 23 -5.20 14.58 -41.48
N ASP A 24 -4.99 13.25 -41.49
CA ASP A 24 -5.77 12.33 -42.32
C ASP A 24 -7.26 12.36 -41.97
N TYR A 25 -7.60 12.35 -40.68
CA TYR A 25 -8.98 12.49 -40.23
C TYR A 25 -9.61 13.83 -40.63
N LYS A 26 -8.85 14.93 -40.52
CA LYS A 26 -9.33 16.28 -40.84
C LYS A 26 -9.54 16.46 -42.35
N ASN A 27 -8.68 15.87 -43.18
CA ASN A 27 -8.69 16.02 -44.62
C ASN A 27 -9.70 15.08 -45.30
N ASP A 28 -9.79 13.81 -44.88
CA ASP A 28 -10.82 12.87 -45.35
C ASP A 28 -11.37 11.99 -44.21
N PRO A 29 -12.40 12.45 -43.50
CA PRO A 29 -12.97 11.71 -42.38
C PRO A 29 -13.69 10.42 -42.81
N LYS A 30 -14.12 10.30 -44.08
CA LYS A 30 -14.84 9.10 -44.56
C LYS A 30 -13.85 7.99 -44.87
N GLU A 31 -12.79 8.30 -45.60
CA GLU A 31 -11.73 7.34 -45.91
C GLU A 31 -10.99 6.91 -44.64
N PHE A 32 -10.71 7.84 -43.73
CA PHE A 32 -10.16 7.55 -42.41
C PHE A 32 -11.03 6.58 -41.60
N LYS A 33 -12.35 6.77 -41.59
CA LYS A 33 -13.27 5.87 -40.89
C LYS A 33 -13.28 4.46 -41.49
N LEU A 34 -13.13 4.34 -42.81
CA LEU A 34 -13.05 3.06 -43.52
C LEU A 34 -11.71 2.34 -43.26
N SER A 35 -10.59 3.07 -43.28
CA SER A 35 -9.27 2.52 -42.99
C SER A 35 -9.18 2.02 -41.54
N LEU A 36 -9.71 2.78 -40.58
CA LEU A 36 -9.73 2.40 -39.18
C LEU A 36 -10.65 1.19 -38.92
N LYS A 37 -11.79 1.11 -39.60
CA LYS A 37 -12.69 -0.06 -39.56
C LYS A 37 -12.05 -1.31 -40.18
N SER A 38 -11.30 -1.14 -41.27
CA SER A 38 -10.54 -2.22 -41.92
C SER A 38 -9.44 -2.76 -41.01
N LEU A 39 -8.70 -1.87 -40.33
CA LEU A 39 -7.74 -2.25 -39.31
C LEU A 39 -8.43 -3.02 -38.19
N TRP A 40 -9.54 -2.53 -37.63
CA TRP A 40 -10.27 -3.18 -36.53
C TRP A 40 -10.85 -4.57 -36.88
N ASN A 41 -11.14 -4.83 -38.15
CA ASN A 41 -11.70 -6.09 -38.61
C ASN A 41 -10.67 -7.21 -38.80
N LYS A 42 -9.36 -6.91 -38.82
CA LYS A 42 -8.31 -7.91 -38.96
C LYS A 42 -8.03 -8.59 -37.61
N ARG A 43 -7.90 -9.92 -37.59
CA ARG A 43 -7.52 -10.67 -36.37
C ARG A 43 -6.17 -10.21 -35.80
N SER A 44 -5.24 -9.82 -36.66
CA SER A 44 -3.90 -9.37 -36.28
C SER A 44 -3.88 -8.04 -35.51
N SER A 45 -4.78 -7.10 -35.81
CA SER A 45 -4.86 -5.82 -35.10
C SER A 45 -5.45 -5.99 -33.70
N LYS A 46 -6.45 -6.87 -33.54
CA LYS A 46 -7.01 -7.24 -32.23
C LYS A 46 -5.97 -7.93 -31.37
N ALA A 47 -5.18 -8.84 -31.96
CA ALA A 47 -4.08 -9.50 -31.26
C ALA A 47 -2.99 -8.51 -30.85
N LEU A 48 -2.63 -7.56 -31.73
CA LEU A 48 -1.67 -6.50 -31.41
C LEU A 48 -2.18 -5.60 -30.28
N LEU A 49 -3.45 -5.19 -30.31
CA LEU A 49 -4.07 -4.40 -29.24
C LEU A 49 -4.06 -5.17 -27.92
N PHE A 50 -4.41 -6.45 -27.94
CA PHE A 50 -4.36 -7.30 -26.75
C PHE A 50 -2.93 -7.39 -26.20
N LEU A 51 -1.92 -7.54 -27.06
CA LEU A 51 -0.52 -7.55 -26.64
C LEU A 51 -0.10 -6.21 -26.03
N ILE A 52 -0.45 -5.07 -26.65
CA ILE A 52 -0.15 -3.74 -26.11
C ILE A 52 -0.78 -3.58 -24.72
N ILE A 53 -2.06 -3.95 -24.58
CA ILE A 53 -2.77 -3.89 -23.30
C ILE A 53 -2.10 -4.81 -22.27
N TYR A 54 -1.80 -6.06 -22.64
CA TYR A 54 -1.15 -7.04 -21.78
C TYR A 54 0.23 -6.57 -21.31
N PHE A 55 1.11 -6.15 -22.22
CA PHE A 55 2.43 -5.64 -21.87
C PHE A 55 2.36 -4.37 -21.03
N SER A 56 1.39 -3.49 -21.29
CA SER A 56 1.16 -2.30 -20.47
C SER A 56 0.76 -2.71 -19.05
N PHE A 57 -0.16 -3.65 -18.88
CA PHE A 57 -0.55 -4.17 -17.56
C PHE A 57 0.59 -4.89 -16.85
N VAL A 58 1.36 -5.73 -17.54
CA VAL A 58 2.53 -6.42 -16.97
C VAL A 58 3.58 -5.42 -16.52
N LYS A 59 3.87 -4.38 -17.33
CA LYS A 59 4.82 -3.33 -16.95
C LYS A 59 4.33 -2.46 -15.80
N ILE A 60 3.04 -2.13 -15.76
CA ILE A 60 2.42 -1.48 -14.60
C ILE A 60 2.58 -2.39 -13.37
N TYR A 61 2.32 -3.70 -13.51
CA TYR A 61 2.42 -4.66 -12.42
C TYR A 61 3.84 -4.78 -11.84
N GLU A 62 4.84 -4.95 -12.72
CA GLU A 62 6.26 -5.04 -12.35
C GLU A 62 6.80 -3.73 -11.74
N HIS A 63 6.26 -2.59 -12.18
CA HIS A 63 6.70 -1.26 -11.75
C HIS A 63 5.75 -0.57 -10.76
N ASN A 64 4.79 -1.30 -10.17
CA ASN A 64 3.77 -0.74 -9.30
C ASN A 64 4.42 0.04 -8.15
N ILE A 65 4.49 1.36 -8.28
CA ILE A 65 4.78 2.27 -7.19
C ILE A 65 3.41 2.76 -6.75
N PRO A 66 3.08 2.72 -5.45
CA PRO A 66 1.81 3.26 -4.98
C PRO A 66 1.65 4.70 -5.48
N LEU A 67 0.59 4.94 -6.27
CA LEU A 67 0.37 6.23 -6.94
C LEU A 67 0.15 7.36 -5.93
N ASN A 68 -0.34 7.03 -4.74
CA ASN A 68 -0.60 7.97 -3.66
C ASN A 68 -0.08 7.42 -2.33
N LYS A 69 0.95 8.09 -1.79
CA LYS A 69 1.52 7.82 -0.46
C LYS A 69 1.22 8.93 0.55
N ASN A 70 0.30 9.85 0.23
CA ASN A 70 -0.02 11.01 1.06
C ASN A 70 -0.95 10.63 2.23
N LYS A 71 -0.45 9.74 3.08
CA LYS A 71 -1.15 9.23 4.27
C LYS A 71 -0.30 9.38 5.51
N GLY A 72 0.84 10.06 5.44
CA GLY A 72 1.71 10.36 6.57
C GLY A 72 1.17 11.50 7.44
N ILE A 73 2.09 12.36 7.91
CA ILE A 73 1.79 13.46 8.83
C ILE A 73 0.87 14.53 8.19
N GLU A 74 0.99 14.73 6.87
CA GLU A 74 0.14 15.61 6.07
C GLU A 74 -1.34 15.22 6.10
N PHE A 75 -1.64 13.97 6.47
CA PHE A 75 -3.00 13.43 6.58
C PHE A 75 -3.61 13.56 7.99
N ASN A 76 -2.89 14.14 8.97
CA ASN A 76 -3.36 14.28 10.37
C ASN A 76 -4.73 14.95 10.52
N SER A 77 -5.03 15.97 9.73
CA SER A 77 -6.35 16.64 9.76
C SER A 77 -7.51 15.73 9.34
N THR A 78 -7.22 14.69 8.54
CA THR A 78 -8.23 13.69 8.16
C THR A 78 -8.25 12.54 9.16
N ARG A 79 -7.07 12.10 9.64
CA ARG A 79 -6.93 11.07 10.70
C ARG A 79 -7.81 11.40 11.92
N GLU A 80 -7.77 12.64 12.39
CA GLU A 80 -8.57 13.12 13.51
C GLU A 80 -10.08 12.91 13.29
N LYS A 81 -10.57 13.20 12.08
CA LYS A 81 -12.00 13.07 11.73
C LYS A 81 -12.49 11.63 11.70
N ILE A 82 -11.61 10.69 11.35
CA ILE A 82 -11.93 9.26 11.24
C ILE A 82 -11.46 8.45 12.46
N GLY A 83 -10.99 9.13 13.51
CA GLY A 83 -10.58 8.50 14.76
C GLY A 83 -9.28 7.70 14.69
N ILE A 84 -8.44 7.94 13.68
CA ILE A 84 -7.11 7.35 13.59
C ILE A 84 -6.11 8.19 14.43
N PRO A 85 -5.25 7.56 15.24
CA PRO A 85 -4.24 8.27 16.02
C PRO A 85 -3.27 9.06 15.14
N LEU A 86 -2.94 10.27 15.61
CA LEU A 86 -2.09 11.22 14.89
C LEU A 86 -0.63 10.77 14.87
N ILE A 87 0.09 11.16 13.80
CA ILE A 87 1.55 11.03 13.75
C ILE A 87 2.16 12.28 14.37
N GLY A 88 3.05 12.11 15.35
CA GLY A 88 3.75 13.22 15.98
C GLY A 88 4.78 13.86 15.04
N LYS A 89 4.98 15.18 15.17
CA LYS A 89 5.93 15.94 14.34
C LYS A 89 7.39 15.47 14.45
N ASN A 90 7.74 14.85 15.57
CA ASN A 90 9.11 14.44 15.89
C ASN A 90 9.34 12.94 15.62
N TRP A 91 8.42 12.26 14.94
CA TRP A 91 8.55 10.84 14.64
C TRP A 91 9.54 10.64 13.48
N GLU A 92 10.41 9.65 13.61
CA GLU A 92 11.32 9.25 12.56
C GLU A 92 10.54 8.50 11.47
N ILE A 93 10.89 8.77 10.20
CA ILE A 93 10.28 8.15 9.04
C ILE A 93 11.27 7.21 8.35
N ASN A 94 10.82 5.99 8.11
CA ASN A 94 11.46 5.04 7.19
C ASN A 94 10.47 4.72 6.07
N ASP A 95 10.71 5.33 4.91
CA ASP A 95 9.85 5.14 3.75
C ASP A 95 10.44 4.11 2.77
N SER A 96 9.64 3.11 2.46
CA SER A 96 9.95 2.07 1.47
C SER A 96 8.86 2.04 0.41
N ARG A 97 9.08 1.32 -0.71
CA ARG A 97 8.18 1.36 -1.88
C ARG A 97 6.70 1.14 -1.51
N TYR A 98 6.39 0.12 -0.71
CA TYR A 98 5.00 -0.26 -0.38
C TYR A 98 4.64 -0.05 1.09
N ARG A 99 5.55 0.56 1.86
CA ARG A 99 5.35 0.71 3.29
C ARG A 99 6.07 1.96 3.81
N THR A 100 5.37 2.77 4.59
CA THR A 100 5.98 3.85 5.38
C THR A 100 5.89 3.46 6.84
N ILE A 101 7.01 3.52 7.55
CA ILE A 101 7.09 3.27 8.98
C ILE A 101 7.41 4.59 9.65
N TRP A 102 6.59 4.96 10.63
CA TRP A 102 6.84 6.04 11.54
C TRP A 102 7.17 5.45 12.91
N SER A 103 8.22 5.92 13.56
CA SER A 103 8.60 5.46 14.90
C SER A 103 9.04 6.60 15.80
N ASN A 104 8.73 6.45 17.08
CA ASN A 104 9.22 7.31 18.14
C ASN A 104 9.64 6.43 19.32
N VAL A 105 10.95 6.23 19.46
CA VAL A 105 11.54 5.38 20.50
C VAL A 105 11.31 5.96 21.90
N ASP A 106 11.19 7.28 22.01
CA ASP A 106 11.02 8.02 23.27
C ASP A 106 9.57 8.41 23.56
N SER A 107 8.61 7.77 22.89
CA SER A 107 7.20 8.14 23.04
C SER A 107 6.72 8.01 24.49
N THR A 108 6.24 9.11 25.04
CA THR A 108 5.57 9.18 26.35
C THR A 108 4.16 8.58 26.30
N ASP A 109 3.57 8.55 25.11
CA ASP A 109 2.14 8.32 24.90
C ASP A 109 1.83 6.84 24.65
N ARG A 110 2.79 5.95 24.94
CA ARG A 110 2.71 4.47 24.76
C ARG A 110 2.61 4.01 23.30
N HIS A 111 2.14 4.87 22.41
CA HIS A 111 2.14 4.76 20.96
C HIS A 111 3.55 5.04 20.42
N PHE A 112 4.22 4.04 19.86
CA PHE A 112 5.66 4.16 19.53
C PHE A 112 5.99 3.84 18.07
N ARG A 113 5.08 3.19 17.34
CA ARG A 113 5.29 2.82 15.95
C ARG A 113 3.98 2.81 15.19
N LYS A 114 4.03 3.25 13.94
CA LYS A 114 2.94 3.17 12.99
C LYS A 114 3.47 2.71 11.64
N THR A 115 2.73 1.83 10.99
CA THR A 115 3.09 1.25 9.70
C THR A 115 1.92 1.45 8.75
N ILE A 116 2.15 2.19 7.67
CA ILE A 116 1.17 2.37 6.60
C ILE A 116 1.61 1.48 5.45
N GLU A 117 0.75 0.57 5.01
CA GLU A 117 0.98 -0.26 3.84
C GLU A 117 0.17 0.26 2.65
N TYR A 118 0.79 0.30 1.48
CA TYR A 118 0.15 0.82 0.28
C TYR A 118 -0.16 -0.28 -0.72
N GLY A 119 -1.38 -0.23 -1.25
CA GLY A 119 -1.75 -0.91 -2.49
C GLY A 119 -1.33 -0.08 -3.71
N ILE A 120 -1.79 -0.51 -4.90
CA ILE A 120 -1.42 0.13 -6.17
C ILE A 120 -1.89 1.58 -6.23
N LEU A 121 -3.13 1.85 -5.79
CA LEU A 121 -3.77 3.16 -5.92
C LEU A 121 -3.60 4.04 -4.67
N ASN A 122 -3.65 3.45 -3.47
CA ASN A 122 -3.70 4.18 -2.21
C ASN A 122 -3.22 3.32 -1.03
N ALA A 123 -3.18 3.88 0.18
CA ALA A 123 -2.99 3.10 1.39
C ALA A 123 -4.07 2.02 1.54
N LYS A 124 -3.63 0.83 1.94
CA LYS A 124 -4.46 -0.35 2.18
C LYS A 124 -4.79 -0.47 3.66
N THR A 125 -3.76 -0.45 4.49
CA THR A 125 -3.88 -0.61 5.93
C THR A 125 -2.96 0.33 6.67
N GLU A 126 -3.34 0.65 7.89
CA GLU A 126 -2.48 1.30 8.86
C GLU A 126 -2.48 0.51 10.15
N THR A 127 -1.30 0.07 10.57
CA THR A 127 -1.08 -0.60 11.85
C THR A 127 -0.44 0.37 12.83
N ASP A 128 -0.98 0.44 14.03
CA ASP A 128 -0.55 1.34 15.08
C ASP A 128 -0.22 0.53 16.35
N PHE A 129 0.99 0.67 16.86
CA PHE A 129 1.57 -0.16 17.92
C PHE A 129 1.70 0.59 19.25
N TYR A 130 1.32 -0.11 20.31
CA TYR A 130 1.26 0.36 21.69
C TYR A 130 2.04 -0.55 22.62
N GLN A 131 2.80 0.06 23.53
CA GLN A 131 3.51 -0.63 24.59
C GLN A 131 3.12 -0.05 25.95
N ASN A 132 2.78 -0.92 26.90
CA ASN A 132 2.48 -0.51 28.26
C ASN A 132 3.70 -0.78 29.16
N LYS A 133 4.28 0.27 29.74
CA LYS A 133 5.46 0.15 30.63
C LYS A 133 5.18 -0.69 31.88
N LYS A 134 3.91 -0.80 32.32
CA LYS A 134 3.51 -1.62 33.47
C LYS A 134 3.36 -3.10 33.13
N GLN A 135 3.11 -3.45 31.86
CA GLN A 135 2.90 -4.83 31.40
C GLN A 135 4.03 -5.24 30.45
N VAL A 136 5.23 -5.38 31.01
CA VAL A 136 6.45 -5.71 30.26
C VAL A 136 6.26 -7.01 29.46
N GLY A 137 6.58 -6.97 28.17
CA GLY A 137 6.46 -8.12 27.26
C GLY A 137 5.07 -8.32 26.67
N THR A 138 4.10 -7.45 26.99
CA THR A 138 2.82 -7.37 26.29
C THR A 138 2.87 -6.23 25.27
N PHE A 139 2.32 -6.47 24.09
CA PHE A 139 2.16 -5.46 23.04
C PHE A 139 0.73 -5.47 22.54
N ALA A 140 0.22 -4.32 22.14
CA ALA A 140 -1.08 -4.25 21.47
C ALA A 140 -0.95 -3.42 20.20
N TRP A 141 -1.76 -3.74 19.21
CA TRP A 141 -1.85 -2.91 18.01
C TRP A 141 -3.27 -2.87 17.47
N SER A 142 -3.57 -1.76 16.80
CA SER A 142 -4.79 -1.61 16.01
C SER A 142 -4.44 -1.57 14.53
N VAL A 143 -5.24 -2.26 13.72
CA VAL A 143 -5.14 -2.23 12.25
C VAL A 143 -6.38 -1.53 11.71
N PHE A 144 -6.19 -0.41 11.03
CA PHE A 144 -7.23 0.28 10.29
C PHE A 144 -7.19 -0.13 8.81
N SER A 145 -8.33 -0.55 8.26
CA SER A 145 -8.49 -0.79 6.82
C SER A 145 -9.07 0.45 6.14
N PHE A 146 -8.32 1.04 5.20
CA PHE A 146 -8.81 2.18 4.40
C PHE A 146 -9.86 1.78 3.35
N GLU A 147 -10.01 0.48 3.07
CA GLU A 147 -10.99 -0.03 2.12
C GLU A 147 -12.39 -0.12 2.75
N ASN A 148 -12.44 -0.53 4.03
CA ASN A 148 -13.69 -0.81 4.74
C ASN A 148 -14.00 0.20 5.85
N ASP A 149 -13.08 1.13 6.14
CA ASP A 149 -13.14 2.06 7.27
C ASP A 149 -13.36 1.37 8.63
N THR A 150 -12.74 0.20 8.82
CA THR A 150 -12.88 -0.63 10.02
C THR A 150 -11.58 -0.77 10.80
N PHE A 151 -11.69 -0.84 12.13
CA PHE A 151 -10.59 -1.19 13.02
C PHE A 151 -10.66 -2.66 13.45
N GLU A 152 -9.49 -3.29 13.49
CA GLU A 152 -9.26 -4.55 14.19
C GLU A 152 -8.20 -4.34 15.27
N TYR A 153 -8.36 -5.03 16.40
CA TYR A 153 -7.49 -4.85 17.58
C TYR A 153 -6.88 -6.19 17.98
N PHE A 154 -5.61 -6.14 18.36
CA PHE A 154 -4.82 -7.31 18.69
C PHE A 154 -3.98 -7.05 19.93
N ILE A 155 -3.71 -8.10 20.67
CA ILE A 155 -2.78 -8.11 21.79
C ILE A 155 -1.89 -9.34 21.70
N GLU A 156 -0.62 -9.14 21.96
CA GLU A 156 0.40 -10.18 22.06
C GLU A 156 0.87 -10.22 23.51
N LYS A 157 0.72 -11.39 24.14
CA LYS A 157 1.14 -11.62 25.53
C LYS A 157 2.18 -12.72 25.60
N PRO A 158 3.09 -12.68 26.59
CA PRO A 158 3.97 -13.80 26.88
C PRO A 158 3.12 -15.04 27.20
N ASN A 159 3.43 -16.17 26.57
CA ASN A 159 2.88 -17.47 26.94
C ASN A 159 3.51 -17.91 28.26
N GLU A 160 2.70 -18.37 29.20
CA GLU A 160 3.15 -18.91 30.48
C GLU A 160 3.83 -20.27 30.32
N GLU A 161 3.67 -20.94 29.17
CA GLU A 161 4.38 -22.17 28.84
C GLU A 161 5.82 -21.88 28.35
N ILE A 162 6.80 -22.39 29.09
CA ILE A 162 8.25 -22.12 28.91
C ILE A 162 8.82 -22.82 27.66
N PHE A 163 8.04 -23.68 26.99
CA PHE A 163 8.49 -24.52 25.89
C PHE A 163 7.58 -24.38 24.66
N SER A 164 8.17 -24.09 23.50
CA SER A 164 7.49 -24.28 22.20
C SER A 164 8.17 -25.41 21.42
N VAL A 165 7.37 -26.28 20.81
CA VAL A 165 7.84 -27.36 19.95
C VAL A 165 7.80 -26.86 18.50
N THR A 166 8.94 -26.84 17.83
CA THR A 166 9.01 -26.50 16.40
C THR A 166 8.25 -27.54 15.56
N GLU A 167 7.86 -27.20 14.33
CA GLU A 167 7.23 -28.17 13.38
C GLU A 167 8.04 -29.47 13.17
N LYS A 168 9.33 -29.45 13.51
CA LYS A 168 10.25 -30.61 13.43
C LYS A 168 10.45 -31.34 14.76
N GLY A 169 9.70 -31.01 15.81
CA GLY A 169 9.79 -31.69 17.11
C GLY A 169 10.93 -31.21 18.03
N ASN A 170 11.72 -30.22 17.62
CA ASN A 170 12.80 -29.66 18.45
C ASN A 170 12.22 -28.63 19.44
N LEU A 171 12.70 -28.66 20.69
CA LEU A 171 12.39 -27.67 21.72
C LEU A 171 13.08 -26.33 21.41
N LYS A 172 12.30 -25.25 21.29
CA LYS A 172 12.82 -23.89 21.13
C LYS A 172 12.73 -23.16 22.48
N TYR A 173 13.88 -22.71 22.99
CA TYR A 173 13.98 -21.82 24.16
C TYR A 173 13.66 -20.37 23.75
N GLU A 174 12.41 -20.13 23.36
CA GLU A 174 11.85 -18.80 23.22
C GLU A 174 10.59 -18.76 24.07
N LYS A 175 10.36 -17.65 24.79
CA LYS A 175 9.06 -17.41 25.42
C LYS A 175 8.05 -17.33 24.29
N PRO A 176 7.18 -18.33 24.08
CA PRO A 176 6.19 -18.24 23.02
C PRO A 176 5.34 -17.02 23.30
N THR A 177 4.90 -16.30 22.28
CA THR A 177 3.91 -15.24 22.44
C THR A 177 2.59 -15.72 21.85
N ILE A 178 1.49 -15.31 22.48
CA ILE A 178 0.15 -15.60 22.00
C ILE A 178 -0.43 -14.31 21.46
N GLU A 179 -0.63 -14.25 20.15
CA GLU A 179 -1.39 -13.22 19.48
C GLU A 179 -2.88 -13.54 19.58
N LYS A 180 -3.68 -12.57 20.03
CA LYS A 180 -5.13 -12.69 20.13
C LYS A 180 -5.81 -11.45 19.60
N ARG A 181 -6.82 -11.64 18.75
CA ARG A 181 -7.78 -10.59 18.39
C ARG A 181 -8.66 -10.28 19.60
N ILE A 182 -8.78 -8.99 19.93
CA ILE A 182 -9.53 -8.50 21.09
C ILE A 182 -10.57 -7.48 20.70
N SER A 183 -11.47 -7.15 21.63
CA SER A 183 -12.45 -6.08 21.45
C SER A 183 -11.80 -4.71 21.62
N LYS A 184 -12.43 -3.67 21.08
CA LYS A 184 -12.01 -2.27 21.27
C LYS A 184 -11.92 -1.90 22.76
N VAL A 185 -12.88 -2.36 23.57
CA VAL A 185 -12.93 -2.07 25.01
C VAL A 185 -11.73 -2.67 25.75
N GLU A 186 -11.36 -3.91 25.42
CA GLU A 186 -10.17 -4.56 25.99
C GLU A 186 -8.88 -3.85 25.58
N PHE A 187 -8.82 -3.39 24.33
CA PHE A 187 -7.68 -2.64 23.81
C PHE A 187 -7.53 -1.27 24.52
N GLU A 188 -8.62 -0.52 24.65
CA GLU A 188 -8.65 0.77 25.34
C GLU A 188 -8.23 0.64 26.81
N LYS A 189 -8.67 -0.43 27.48
CA LYS A 189 -8.23 -0.75 28.84
C LYS A 189 -6.71 -0.95 28.91
N TYR A 190 -6.13 -1.72 27.99
CA TYR A 190 -4.69 -1.96 27.95
C TYR A 190 -3.86 -0.69 27.73
N ILE A 191 -4.29 0.20 26.82
CA ILE A 191 -3.54 1.42 26.50
C ILE A 191 -3.69 2.51 27.57
N THR A 192 -4.71 2.44 28.44
CA THR A 192 -4.97 3.43 29.49
C THR A 192 -4.37 3.06 30.85
N GLU A 193 -4.38 1.78 31.22
CA GLU A 193 -3.90 1.28 32.54
C GLU A 193 -2.40 1.42 32.77
#